data_AF-A0A953IL90-F1
#
_entry.id   AF-A0A953IL90-F1
#
_cell.length_a   1.000
_cell.length_b   1.000
_cell.length_c   1.000
_cell.angle_alpha   90.00
_cell.angle_beta   90.00
_cell.angle_gamma   90.00
#
_symmetry.space_group_name_H-M   'P 1'
#
loop_
_entity.id
_entity.type
_entity.pdbx_description
1 polymer ?
#
loop_
_entity_poly.entity_id
_entity_poly.type
_entity_poly.pdbx_seq_one_letter_code
_entity_poly.pdbx_strand_id
1 'polypeptide(L)'
;GDGAAPPSLAAESAECVGRGSPVPLHLAFAVPDHPWVDSADGADVRIAMTVGAMGAGEGRLLTVTDEREGGGDGLEVITAERGGVIHADLTIGANVSSSKQLLANSGLSSMGFMLAGSGFIVAPEEAARLESNAPIKPYRNGRDLTDRPRGVLLIDLFGHTAEEVRARWPATYQWVLERVKPERDHNNRPRLREQWWIFAEPRKTLRAALFGLDRYIATVETAKHRCFQFLDASIAPDHKLIAIAIDDAFALGVFSSRVHGLWALAAGGWLGVGNDPVYNKSRCFETFPFPAATPEQQTRIRELAEQIDAHRKRQQALHAELTLTGMYNVLEKLKVSLPMTAKERAIHEMGLVSVLKSLHDELDAAVLAAYGWNDAPSDEAILERLVALNAERAAEEAAGQVRWLRPAFQHPEQPQPTQAEMGLSRPTHSAPSAAKKGGTSPSPPPATKQRLPWPNTLPEQVAAVARVLAETRAPLAEADLAARFTGKGPWKKRLPQLLDTLVALGRARMLEDGRWMG
;
A
#
# COMPACT_ATOMS: atom_id res chain seq x y z
N GLY A 1 56.16 67.22 11.77
CA GLY A 1 56.39 65.97 11.02
C GLY A 1 56.14 64.84 11.96
N ASP A 2 55.59 63.75 11.43
CA ASP A 2 55.27 62.47 12.12
C ASP A 2 54.06 62.56 13.07
N GLY A 3 52.99 61.77 12.96
CA GLY A 3 52.85 60.45 12.37
C GLY A 3 52.48 59.47 13.50
N ALA A 4 51.19 59.30 13.79
CA ALA A 4 50.69 58.17 14.58
C ALA A 4 49.16 58.01 14.41
N ALA A 5 48.75 56.86 13.90
CA ALA A 5 47.36 56.44 13.78
C ALA A 5 46.74 56.17 15.17
N PRO A 6 45.44 56.46 15.39
CA PRO A 6 44.76 56.07 16.62
C PRO A 6 44.44 54.56 16.64
N PRO A 7 44.39 53.93 17.82
CA PRO A 7 44.28 52.49 17.98
C PRO A 7 42.85 51.96 17.79
N SER A 8 42.78 50.79 17.16
CA SER A 8 41.74 49.74 17.24
C SER A 8 40.64 49.94 18.30
N LEU A 9 39.43 50.27 17.85
CA LEU A 9 38.21 50.01 18.60
C LEU A 9 37.91 48.50 18.52
N ALA A 10 38.19 47.81 19.62
CA ALA A 10 37.65 46.49 19.88
C ALA A 10 36.12 46.58 19.82
N ALA A 11 35.51 45.74 18.99
CA ALA A 11 34.08 45.59 18.92
C ALA A 11 33.57 45.08 20.28
N GLU A 12 32.87 45.95 21.01
CA GLU A 12 32.02 45.55 22.11
C GLU A 12 31.01 44.52 21.59
N SER A 13 31.13 43.32 22.13
CA SER A 13 30.14 42.26 22.03
C SER A 13 28.81 42.76 22.57
N ALA A 14 27.90 43.13 21.66
CA ALA A 14 26.51 43.35 21.97
C ALA A 14 25.90 42.01 22.41
N GLU A 15 25.74 41.85 23.72
CA GLU A 15 24.94 40.80 24.33
C GLU A 15 23.54 40.81 23.69
N CYS A 16 23.18 39.71 23.02
CA CYS A 16 21.80 39.48 22.60
C CYS A 16 20.92 39.31 23.84
N VAL A 17 20.26 40.41 24.22
CA VAL A 17 19.13 40.45 25.14
C VAL A 17 18.11 39.38 24.73
N GLY A 18 17.66 38.61 25.73
CA GLY A 18 16.90 37.37 25.59
C GLY A 18 15.71 37.43 24.63
N ARG A 19 15.63 36.44 23.73
CA ARG A 19 14.39 36.14 23.01
C ARG A 19 13.36 35.68 24.05
N GLY A 20 12.37 36.52 24.33
CA GLY A 20 11.16 36.07 25.00
C GLY A 20 10.57 34.86 24.27
N SER A 21 9.90 33.97 25.02
CA SER A 21 9.22 32.81 24.43
C SER A 21 8.38 33.25 23.24
N PRO A 22 8.44 32.56 22.09
CA PRO A 22 7.70 32.95 20.89
C PRO A 22 6.21 33.06 21.24
N VAL A 23 5.61 34.20 20.93
CA VAL A 23 4.16 34.38 21.10
C VAL A 23 3.47 33.41 20.15
N PRO A 24 2.57 32.54 20.63
CA PRO A 24 1.90 31.56 19.79
C PRO A 24 1.10 32.28 18.69
N LEU A 25 1.00 31.64 17.52
CA LEU A 25 0.22 32.10 16.37
C LEU A 25 -0.85 31.05 16.08
N HIS A 26 -2.07 31.48 15.78
CA HIS A 26 -3.13 30.62 15.24
C HIS A 26 -3.67 31.19 13.93
N LEU A 27 -4.34 30.34 13.15
CA LEU A 27 -5.03 30.75 11.93
C LEU A 27 -6.46 31.15 12.29
N ALA A 28 -6.77 32.44 12.16
CA ALA A 28 -8.11 32.99 12.44
C ALA A 28 -9.06 32.84 11.24
N PHE A 29 -8.51 32.68 10.03
CA PHE A 29 -9.28 32.44 8.81
C PHE A 29 -8.45 31.64 7.82
N ALA A 30 -9.08 30.72 7.09
CA ALA A 30 -8.44 30.04 5.96
C ALA A 30 -9.44 29.69 4.85
N VAL A 31 -8.98 29.75 3.60
CA VAL A 31 -9.57 29.08 2.42
C VAL A 31 -8.46 28.20 1.84
N PRO A 32 -8.51 26.87 2.00
CA PRO A 32 -7.38 25.99 1.66
C PRO A 32 -7.09 25.89 0.17
N ASP A 33 -8.15 25.96 -0.63
CA ASP A 33 -8.10 25.68 -2.05
C ASP A 33 -9.15 26.53 -2.77
N HIS A 34 -8.69 27.54 -3.49
CA HIS A 34 -9.53 28.47 -4.24
C HIS A 34 -9.01 28.59 -5.68
N PRO A 35 -9.89 28.52 -6.70
CA PRO A 35 -9.46 28.69 -8.07
C PRO A 35 -8.92 30.11 -8.30
N TRP A 36 -7.80 30.23 -9.00
CA TRP A 36 -7.30 31.53 -9.46
C TRP A 36 -7.31 31.55 -10.97
N VAL A 37 -8.22 32.34 -11.55
CA VAL A 37 -8.31 32.53 -13.00
C VAL A 37 -8.19 34.03 -13.26
N ASP A 38 -7.11 34.44 -13.92
CA ASP A 38 -6.91 35.84 -14.33
C ASP A 38 -6.87 35.93 -15.85
N SER A 39 -8.03 36.15 -16.48
CA SER A 39 -8.21 36.34 -17.93
C SER A 39 -7.64 35.21 -18.83
N ALA A 40 -7.82 35.33 -20.16
CA ALA A 40 -7.54 34.27 -21.14
C ALA A 40 -6.06 33.82 -21.22
N ASP A 41 -5.13 34.60 -20.64
CA ASP A 41 -3.68 34.32 -20.58
C ASP A 41 -3.16 34.08 -19.14
N GLY A 42 -4.06 33.86 -18.18
CA GLY A 42 -3.74 33.70 -16.75
C GLY A 42 -3.00 32.41 -16.39
N ALA A 43 -2.30 32.44 -15.26
CA ALA A 43 -1.72 31.24 -14.68
C ALA A 43 -2.82 30.29 -14.18
N ASP A 44 -2.85 29.07 -14.71
CA ASP A 44 -3.78 28.00 -14.30
C ASP A 44 -3.31 27.36 -12.99
N VAL A 45 -3.65 28.01 -11.87
CA VAL A 45 -3.23 27.62 -10.52
C VAL A 45 -4.37 27.72 -9.51
N ARG A 46 -4.21 27.04 -8.38
CA ARG A 46 -5.09 27.15 -7.21
C ARG A 46 -4.31 27.76 -6.05
N ILE A 47 -4.97 28.60 -5.26
CA ILE A 47 -4.35 29.34 -4.15
C ILE A 47 -5.00 29.00 -2.82
N ALA A 48 -4.23 29.15 -1.74
CA ALA A 48 -4.73 29.17 -0.38
C ALA A 48 -4.72 30.61 0.16
N MET A 49 -5.75 30.99 0.91
CA MET A 49 -5.83 32.29 1.59
C MET A 49 -5.87 32.06 3.09
N THR A 50 -5.06 32.78 3.87
CA THR A 50 -4.97 32.59 5.34
C THR A 50 -4.80 33.90 6.08
N VAL A 51 -5.37 34.00 7.27
CA VAL A 51 -5.14 35.10 8.22
C VAL A 51 -4.57 34.53 9.52
N GLY A 52 -3.37 34.96 9.89
CA GLY A 52 -2.76 34.64 11.18
C GLY A 52 -3.12 35.66 12.25
N ALA A 53 -3.38 35.21 13.47
CA ALA A 53 -3.62 36.05 14.63
C ALA A 53 -2.75 35.59 15.81
N MET A 54 -2.32 36.56 16.64
CA MET A 54 -1.49 36.30 17.82
C MET A 54 -2.30 35.61 18.92
N GLY A 55 -1.65 34.74 19.68
CA GLY A 55 -2.27 33.91 20.71
C GLY A 55 -2.73 32.55 20.20
N ALA A 56 -3.29 31.75 21.11
CA ALA A 56 -4.06 30.57 20.75
C ALA A 56 -5.52 30.98 20.52
N GLY A 57 -6.18 30.38 19.53
CA GLY A 57 -7.56 30.69 19.18
C GLY A 57 -8.11 29.76 18.11
N GLU A 58 -9.41 29.85 17.91
CA GLU A 58 -10.12 29.20 16.81
C GLU A 58 -10.20 30.15 15.61
N GLY A 59 -10.36 29.57 14.42
CA GLY A 59 -10.55 30.31 13.18
C GLY A 59 -11.78 29.87 12.40
N ARG A 60 -12.07 30.62 11.34
CA ARG A 60 -13.12 30.35 10.37
C ARG A 60 -12.52 29.73 9.10
N LEU A 61 -12.86 28.49 8.80
CA LEU A 61 -12.45 27.78 7.60
C LEU A 61 -13.56 27.85 6.56
N LEU A 62 -13.25 28.36 5.36
CA LEU A 62 -14.14 28.30 4.19
C LEU A 62 -13.63 27.26 3.21
N THR A 63 -14.45 26.25 2.93
CA THR A 63 -14.15 25.22 1.91
C THR A 63 -14.98 25.51 0.67
N VAL A 64 -14.33 25.62 -0.50
CA VAL A 64 -15.04 25.77 -1.78
C VAL A 64 -15.78 24.46 -2.09
N THR A 65 -17.10 24.54 -2.27
CA THR A 65 -17.97 23.38 -2.54
C THR A 65 -18.53 23.36 -3.95
N ASP A 66 -18.57 24.51 -4.62
CA ASP A 66 -19.03 24.63 -6.01
C ASP A 66 -18.31 25.82 -6.67
N GLU A 67 -18.02 25.69 -7.96
CA GLU A 67 -17.34 26.69 -8.78
C GLU A 67 -18.15 26.87 -10.07
N ARG A 68 -18.46 28.11 -10.44
CA ARG A 68 -19.26 28.42 -11.64
C ARG A 68 -18.61 29.54 -12.43
N GLU A 69 -18.78 29.51 -13.75
CA GLU A 69 -18.44 30.65 -14.59
C GLU A 69 -19.27 31.87 -14.16
N GLY A 70 -18.61 32.84 -13.55
CA GLY A 70 -19.21 34.13 -13.21
C GLY A 70 -19.26 35.01 -14.45
N GLY A 71 -20.25 35.90 -14.55
CA GLY A 71 -20.35 36.89 -15.63
C GLY A 71 -19.31 38.03 -15.56
N GLY A 72 -18.21 37.86 -14.82
CA GLY A 72 -17.15 38.86 -14.59
C GLY A 72 -15.75 38.23 -14.59
N ASP A 73 -14.75 38.98 -14.12
CA ASP A 73 -13.35 38.52 -14.06
C ASP A 73 -13.15 37.53 -12.90
N GLY A 74 -13.53 36.26 -13.10
CA GLY A 74 -13.28 35.15 -12.17
C GLY A 74 -14.42 34.14 -12.07
N LEU A 75 -14.14 33.02 -11.38
CA LEU A 75 -15.15 32.02 -11.04
C LEU A 75 -15.97 32.47 -9.82
N GLU A 76 -17.28 32.29 -9.89
CA GLU A 76 -18.15 32.41 -8.72
C GLU A 76 -18.00 31.14 -7.87
N VAL A 77 -17.67 31.31 -6.58
CA VAL A 77 -17.43 30.20 -5.67
C VAL A 77 -18.49 30.14 -4.56
N ILE A 78 -19.02 28.94 -4.31
CA ILE A 78 -19.86 28.67 -3.14
C ILE A 78 -18.98 28.05 -2.07
N THR A 79 -19.06 28.58 -0.84
CA THR A 79 -18.25 28.08 0.28
C THR A 79 -19.10 27.55 1.43
N ALA A 80 -18.62 26.49 2.08
CA ALA A 80 -19.11 26.00 3.35
C ALA A 80 -18.19 26.49 4.48
N GLU A 81 -18.78 27.05 5.54
CA GLU A 81 -18.05 27.58 6.69
C GLU A 81 -18.02 26.59 7.85
N ARG A 82 -16.85 26.47 8.49
CA ARG A 82 -16.68 25.71 9.74
C ARG A 82 -15.77 26.48 10.72
N GLY A 83 -16.14 26.49 11.99
CA GLY A 83 -15.33 27.06 13.07
C GLY A 83 -14.53 25.99 13.83
N GLY A 84 -13.33 26.35 14.28
CA GLY A 84 -12.49 25.50 15.13
C GLY A 84 -11.00 25.82 15.01
N VAL A 85 -10.15 25.02 15.66
CA VAL A 85 -8.70 25.14 15.51
C VAL A 85 -8.28 24.69 14.11
N ILE A 86 -7.74 25.62 13.32
CA ILE A 86 -7.23 25.36 11.98
C ILE A 86 -5.75 24.98 12.09
N HIS A 87 -5.38 23.80 11.59
CA HIS A 87 -4.01 23.28 11.62
C HIS A 87 -3.17 23.79 10.45
N ALA A 88 -1.87 23.46 10.44
CA ALA A 88 -0.93 23.92 9.41
C ALA A 88 -1.22 23.36 8.00
N ASP A 89 -2.02 22.30 7.90
CA ASP A 89 -2.55 21.75 6.64
C ASP A 89 -3.86 22.42 6.20
N LEU A 90 -4.28 23.49 6.89
CA LEU A 90 -5.49 24.28 6.65
C LEU A 90 -6.79 23.48 6.85
N THR A 91 -6.75 22.42 7.66
CA THR A 91 -7.94 21.64 8.01
C THR A 91 -8.39 21.88 9.45
N ILE A 92 -9.65 21.53 9.74
CA ILE A 92 -10.20 21.45 11.09
C ILE A 92 -10.53 19.98 11.39
N GLY A 93 -10.11 19.48 12.55
CA GLY A 93 -10.33 18.10 12.99
C GLY A 93 -9.03 17.43 13.39
N ALA A 94 -8.80 16.21 12.91
CA ALA A 94 -7.56 15.47 13.13
C ALA A 94 -6.34 16.25 12.62
N ASN A 95 -5.38 16.52 13.51
CA ASN A 95 -4.12 17.20 13.14
C ASN A 95 -3.14 16.20 12.51
N VAL A 96 -3.41 15.76 11.29
CA VAL A 96 -2.57 14.78 10.57
C VAL A 96 -1.15 15.33 10.37
N SER A 97 -1.01 16.64 10.16
CA SER A 97 0.29 17.33 10.02
C SER A 97 1.22 17.18 11.23
N SER A 98 0.67 16.91 12.43
CA SER A 98 1.45 16.71 13.66
C SER A 98 2.05 15.31 13.82
N SER A 99 1.68 14.37 12.94
CA SER A 99 2.10 12.97 13.03
C SER A 99 3.59 12.80 12.80
N LYS A 100 4.23 12.03 13.68
CA LYS A 100 5.69 11.81 13.67
C LYS A 100 6.04 10.63 12.77
N GLN A 101 7.23 10.68 12.19
CA GLN A 101 7.79 9.52 11.51
C GLN A 101 8.10 8.43 12.55
N LEU A 102 7.78 7.19 12.20
CA LEU A 102 7.94 6.03 13.05
C LEU A 102 9.17 5.23 12.60
N LEU A 103 10.02 4.85 13.55
CA LEU A 103 11.17 3.97 13.33
C LEU A 103 10.73 2.65 12.70
N ALA A 104 9.59 2.10 13.13
CA ALA A 104 8.99 0.89 12.55
C ALA A 104 8.89 0.91 11.01
N ASN A 105 8.71 2.10 10.42
CA ASN A 105 8.50 2.27 8.98
C ASN A 105 9.78 2.76 8.27
N SER A 106 10.81 3.13 9.03
CA SER A 106 12.04 3.73 8.51
C SER A 106 12.83 2.77 7.60
N GLY A 107 13.43 3.32 6.54
CA GLY A 107 14.27 2.56 5.61
C GLY A 107 13.53 1.60 4.67
N LEU A 108 12.19 1.49 4.76
CA LEU A 108 11.42 0.55 3.94
C LEU A 108 10.80 1.16 2.69
N SER A 109 10.69 2.49 2.56
CA SER A 109 10.10 3.13 1.38
C SER A 109 11.07 3.99 0.59
N SER A 110 10.96 3.94 -0.73
CA SER A 110 11.73 4.79 -1.64
C SER A 110 10.95 5.10 -2.92
N MET A 111 11.27 6.23 -3.52
CA MET A 111 10.96 6.43 -4.94
C MET A 111 11.78 5.44 -5.77
N GLY A 112 11.30 5.05 -6.95
CA GLY A 112 12.07 4.24 -7.89
C GLY A 112 13.26 4.97 -8.52
N PHE A 113 13.83 4.36 -9.55
CA PHE A 113 15.03 4.84 -10.22
C PHE A 113 14.73 6.06 -11.09
N MET A 114 15.46 7.15 -10.86
CA MET A 114 15.40 8.33 -11.73
C MET A 114 16.48 8.19 -12.80
N LEU A 115 16.06 7.80 -14.01
CA LEU A 115 16.99 7.57 -15.10
C LEU A 115 17.60 8.89 -15.58
N ALA A 116 16.76 9.91 -15.82
CA ALA A 116 17.09 11.17 -16.50
C ALA A 116 17.75 10.92 -17.86
N GLY A 117 16.96 10.41 -18.80
CA GLY A 117 17.38 10.02 -20.14
C GLY A 117 16.73 8.69 -20.52
N SER A 118 16.06 8.63 -21.66
CA SER A 118 15.32 7.43 -22.11
C SER A 118 16.21 6.34 -22.69
N GLY A 119 17.48 6.65 -23.02
CA GLY A 119 18.42 5.71 -23.66
C GLY A 119 18.78 4.46 -22.84
N PHE A 120 18.39 4.38 -21.55
CA PHE A 120 18.51 3.17 -20.74
C PHE A 120 17.35 2.19 -20.91
N ILE A 121 16.21 2.66 -21.43
CA ILE A 121 15.02 1.86 -21.65
C ILE A 121 15.16 1.22 -23.03
N VAL A 122 14.93 -0.08 -23.11
CA VAL A 122 15.05 -0.84 -24.35
C VAL A 122 13.82 -1.71 -24.57
N ALA A 123 13.42 -1.85 -25.84
CA ALA A 123 12.39 -2.80 -26.22
C ALA A 123 12.95 -4.25 -26.17
N PRO A 124 12.10 -5.28 -25.97
CA PRO A 124 12.55 -6.67 -25.94
C PRO A 124 13.38 -7.10 -27.16
N GLU A 125 13.01 -6.62 -28.35
CA GLU A 125 13.68 -6.94 -29.62
C GLU A 125 15.06 -6.30 -29.73
N GLU A 126 15.26 -5.15 -29.09
CA GLU A 126 16.54 -4.46 -29.02
C GLU A 126 17.45 -5.10 -27.97
N ALA A 127 16.89 -5.44 -26.81
CA ALA A 127 17.60 -6.17 -25.76
C ALA A 127 18.11 -7.53 -26.25
N ALA A 128 17.36 -8.21 -27.12
CA ALA A 128 17.78 -9.47 -27.72
C ALA A 128 19.01 -9.36 -28.63
N ARG A 129 19.38 -8.15 -29.06
CA ARG A 129 20.61 -7.87 -29.84
C ARG A 129 21.80 -7.52 -28.94
N LEU A 130 21.57 -7.32 -27.65
CA LEU A 130 22.62 -7.08 -26.65
C LEU A 130 23.12 -8.42 -26.09
N GLU A 131 24.13 -8.35 -25.24
CA GLU A 131 24.65 -9.54 -24.58
C GLU A 131 23.59 -10.18 -23.66
N SER A 132 23.43 -11.50 -23.75
CA SER A 132 22.40 -12.23 -22.97
C SER A 132 22.61 -12.17 -21.46
N ASN A 133 23.85 -11.93 -21.02
CA ASN A 133 24.23 -11.77 -19.62
C ASN A 133 24.40 -10.30 -19.21
N ALA A 134 24.01 -9.34 -20.06
CA ALA A 134 23.98 -7.93 -19.69
C ALA A 134 23.00 -7.70 -18.53
N PRO A 135 23.29 -6.74 -17.63
CA PRO A 135 22.43 -6.46 -16.48
C PRO A 135 21.17 -5.70 -16.94
N ILE A 136 20.22 -6.44 -17.50
CA ILE A 136 18.97 -5.94 -18.05
C ILE A 136 17.81 -6.51 -17.23
N LYS A 137 16.89 -5.65 -16.82
CA LYS A 137 15.78 -6.00 -15.93
C LYS A 137 14.43 -5.54 -16.49
N PRO A 138 13.31 -6.22 -16.21
CA PRO A 138 11.99 -5.69 -16.52
C PRO A 138 11.78 -4.31 -15.88
N TYR A 139 11.14 -3.40 -16.59
CA TYR A 139 10.90 -2.04 -16.11
C TYR A 139 9.42 -1.70 -16.06
N ARG A 140 9.00 -0.98 -15.02
CA ARG A 140 7.61 -0.52 -14.86
C ARG A 140 7.57 0.93 -14.43
N ASN A 141 6.72 1.71 -15.09
CA ASN A 141 6.33 3.04 -14.64
C ASN A 141 4.87 3.07 -14.16
N GLY A 142 4.37 4.27 -13.82
CA GLY A 142 2.98 4.45 -13.38
C GLY A 142 1.93 3.90 -14.33
N ARG A 143 2.09 4.09 -15.64
CA ARG A 143 1.16 3.57 -16.65
C ARG A 143 1.22 2.05 -16.71
N ASP A 144 2.40 1.45 -16.59
CA ASP A 144 2.54 -0.01 -16.58
C ASP A 144 1.95 -0.67 -15.31
N LEU A 145 1.64 0.10 -14.26
CA LEU A 145 0.98 -0.39 -13.05
C LEU A 145 -0.54 -0.26 -13.13
N THR A 146 -1.05 0.82 -13.73
CA THR A 146 -2.49 1.09 -13.80
C THR A 146 -3.15 0.53 -15.06
N ASP A 147 -2.36 0.21 -16.07
CA ASP A 147 -2.77 -0.30 -17.37
C ASP A 147 -1.90 -1.51 -17.77
N ARG A 148 -2.08 -2.01 -18.99
CA ARG A 148 -1.27 -3.07 -19.55
C ARG A 148 0.21 -2.65 -19.59
N PRO A 149 1.12 -3.45 -19.00
CA PRO A 149 2.54 -3.17 -19.07
C PRO A 149 3.07 -3.17 -20.50
N ARG A 150 3.90 -2.20 -20.84
CA ARG A 150 4.56 -2.10 -22.17
C ARG A 150 5.55 -3.23 -22.45
N GLY A 151 6.00 -3.94 -21.41
CA GLY A 151 6.98 -5.02 -21.55
C GLY A 151 8.43 -4.55 -21.79
N VAL A 152 8.70 -3.25 -21.64
CA VAL A 152 10.05 -2.69 -21.80
C VAL A 152 11.01 -3.16 -20.70
N LEU A 153 12.29 -3.12 -21.02
CA LEU A 153 13.39 -3.51 -20.15
C LEU A 153 14.28 -2.30 -19.85
N LEU A 154 15.11 -2.41 -18.82
CA LEU A 154 16.02 -1.38 -18.35
C LEU A 154 17.43 -1.93 -18.24
N ILE A 155 18.39 -1.24 -18.88
CA ILE A 155 19.82 -1.46 -18.72
C ILE A 155 20.26 -0.85 -17.38
N ASP A 156 20.66 -1.68 -16.42
CA ASP A 156 21.04 -1.30 -15.05
C ASP A 156 22.52 -1.56 -14.78
N LEU A 157 23.37 -0.58 -15.12
CA LEU A 157 24.83 -0.68 -14.99
C LEU A 157 25.34 -0.25 -13.60
N PHE A 158 24.46 -0.13 -12.61
CA PHE A 158 24.85 0.28 -11.27
C PHE A 158 25.84 -0.70 -10.64
N GLY A 159 26.97 -0.19 -10.14
CA GLY A 159 28.02 -0.99 -9.53
C GLY A 159 29.19 -1.33 -10.47
N HIS A 160 29.15 -0.88 -11.73
CA HIS A 160 30.22 -1.08 -12.71
C HIS A 160 30.88 0.23 -13.15
N THR A 161 32.16 0.18 -13.50
CA THR A 161 32.82 1.27 -14.22
C THR A 161 32.52 1.21 -15.72
N ALA A 162 32.68 2.33 -16.44
CA ALA A 162 32.53 2.36 -17.89
C ALA A 162 33.43 1.34 -18.60
N GLU A 163 34.66 1.18 -18.13
CA GLU A 163 35.65 0.24 -18.68
C GLU A 163 35.22 -1.21 -18.47
N GLU A 164 34.69 -1.54 -17.29
CA GLU A 164 34.14 -2.87 -17.02
C GLU A 164 32.94 -3.18 -17.93
N VAL A 165 32.04 -2.22 -18.10
CA VAL A 165 30.89 -2.37 -19.01
C VAL A 165 31.38 -2.56 -20.44
N ARG A 166 32.36 -1.78 -20.90
CA ARG A 166 32.96 -1.91 -22.24
C ARG A 166 33.62 -3.27 -22.46
N ALA A 167 34.31 -3.79 -21.44
CA ALA A 167 35.03 -5.05 -21.54
C ALA A 167 34.10 -6.28 -21.49
N ARG A 168 33.05 -6.24 -20.66
CA ARG A 168 32.15 -7.37 -20.44
C ARG A 168 30.94 -7.37 -21.38
N TRP A 169 30.41 -6.18 -21.68
CA TRP A 169 29.20 -5.98 -22.48
C TRP A 169 29.41 -4.85 -23.51
N PRO A 170 30.30 -5.04 -24.50
CA PRO A 170 30.65 -4.01 -25.49
C PRO A 170 29.45 -3.46 -26.31
N ALA A 171 28.46 -4.28 -26.66
CA ALA A 171 27.25 -3.85 -27.36
C ALA A 171 26.35 -3.02 -26.43
N THR A 172 26.17 -3.45 -25.18
CA THR A 172 25.47 -2.66 -24.16
C THR A 172 26.17 -1.33 -23.88
N TYR A 173 27.50 -1.33 -23.80
CA TYR A 173 28.31 -0.10 -23.68
C TYR A 173 28.08 0.84 -24.86
N GLN A 174 28.16 0.33 -26.09
CA GLN A 174 27.93 1.10 -27.30
C GLN A 174 26.51 1.70 -27.31
N TRP A 175 25.51 0.92 -26.91
CA TRP A 175 24.13 1.38 -26.81
C TRP A 175 24.00 2.63 -25.92
N VAL A 176 24.50 2.55 -24.68
CA VAL A 176 24.41 3.68 -23.74
C VAL A 176 25.30 4.85 -24.17
N LEU A 177 26.45 4.57 -24.80
CA LEU A 177 27.35 5.60 -25.32
C LEU A 177 26.66 6.45 -26.39
N GLU A 178 25.94 5.83 -27.31
CA GLU A 178 25.28 6.52 -28.43
C GLU A 178 23.97 7.23 -28.02
N ARG A 179 23.25 6.69 -27.03
CA ARG A 179 21.88 7.13 -26.69
C ARG A 179 21.77 7.91 -25.39
N VAL A 180 22.70 7.75 -24.45
CA VAL A 180 22.68 8.42 -23.15
C VAL A 180 23.74 9.50 -23.08
N LYS A 181 24.99 9.20 -23.45
CA LYS A 181 26.11 10.15 -23.29
C LYS A 181 25.89 11.51 -23.96
N PRO A 182 25.34 11.62 -25.19
CA PRO A 182 25.17 12.92 -25.84
C PRO A 182 24.26 13.87 -25.06
N GLU A 183 23.17 13.35 -24.47
CA GLU A 183 22.29 14.13 -23.59
C GLU A 183 23.01 14.48 -22.27
N ARG A 184 23.74 13.50 -21.71
CA ARG A 184 24.47 13.68 -20.45
C ARG A 184 25.54 14.76 -20.53
N ASP A 185 26.31 14.84 -21.61
CA ASP A 185 27.43 15.78 -21.77
C ASP A 185 27.00 17.24 -21.57
N HIS A 186 25.74 17.56 -21.86
CA HIS A 186 25.16 18.90 -21.71
C HIS A 186 24.46 19.12 -20.36
N ASN A 187 24.42 18.13 -19.48
CA ASN A 187 23.74 18.24 -18.19
C ASN A 187 24.54 19.11 -17.21
N ASN A 188 23.88 20.01 -16.47
CA ASN A 188 24.54 20.89 -15.50
C ASN A 188 25.22 20.14 -14.34
N ARG A 189 24.73 18.95 -13.95
CA ARG A 189 25.26 18.17 -12.82
C ARG A 189 26.52 17.38 -13.25
N PRO A 190 27.73 17.68 -12.70
CA PRO A 190 28.98 17.03 -13.12
C PRO A 190 28.96 15.51 -13.03
N ARG A 191 28.40 14.96 -11.94
CA ARG A 191 28.27 13.51 -11.74
C ARG A 191 27.58 12.79 -12.91
N LEU A 192 26.59 13.42 -13.53
CA LEU A 192 25.85 12.83 -14.65
C LEU A 192 26.65 12.86 -15.96
N ARG A 193 27.58 13.82 -16.12
CA ARG A 193 28.52 13.87 -17.24
C ARG A 193 29.62 12.82 -17.08
N GLU A 194 30.19 12.76 -15.88
CA GLU A 194 31.32 11.89 -15.54
C GLU A 194 30.93 10.41 -15.44
N GLN A 195 29.74 10.12 -14.88
CA GLN A 195 29.18 8.78 -14.72
C GLN A 195 27.94 8.62 -15.60
N TRP A 196 28.07 8.99 -16.87
CA TRP A 196 26.96 9.06 -17.82
C TRP A 196 26.21 7.73 -18.02
N TRP A 197 26.87 6.59 -17.77
CA TRP A 197 26.29 5.24 -17.83
C TRP A 197 25.49 4.85 -16.58
N ILE A 198 25.44 5.71 -15.56
CA ILE A 198 24.68 5.49 -14.32
C ILE A 198 23.44 6.40 -14.30
N PHE A 199 22.37 5.92 -13.66
CA PHE A 199 21.15 6.70 -13.46
C PHE A 199 21.37 7.97 -12.65
N ALA A 200 20.49 8.96 -12.82
CA ALA A 200 20.52 10.17 -12.02
C ALA A 200 20.21 9.93 -10.55
N GLU A 201 19.30 9.02 -10.22
CA GLU A 201 19.14 8.49 -8.87
C GLU A 201 19.09 6.96 -8.93
N PRO A 202 20.23 6.27 -8.69
CA PRO A 202 20.27 4.81 -8.73
C PRO A 202 19.65 4.14 -7.50
N ARG A 203 19.24 4.93 -6.48
CA ARG A 203 18.55 4.49 -5.25
C ARG A 203 19.26 3.36 -4.51
N LYS A 204 20.48 3.63 -4.01
CA LYS A 204 21.27 2.67 -3.21
C LYS A 204 20.50 2.09 -2.01
N THR A 205 19.75 2.94 -1.31
CA THR A 205 18.93 2.55 -0.15
C THR A 205 17.78 1.61 -0.54
N LEU A 206 17.11 1.87 -1.66
CA LEU A 206 16.06 0.97 -2.18
C LEU A 206 16.64 -0.41 -2.51
N ARG A 207 17.79 -0.45 -3.20
CA ARG A 207 18.45 -1.71 -3.56
C ARG A 207 18.80 -2.54 -2.34
N ALA A 208 19.30 -1.90 -1.27
CA ALA A 208 19.56 -2.58 0.00
C ALA A 208 18.27 -3.10 0.65
N ALA A 209 17.20 -2.29 0.67
CA ALA A 209 15.92 -2.69 1.27
C ALA A 209 15.23 -3.85 0.53
N LEU A 210 15.38 -3.92 -0.81
CA LEU A 210 14.84 -5.01 -1.63
C LEU A 210 15.70 -6.28 -1.60
N PHE A 211 16.90 -6.24 -1.02
CA PHE A 211 17.77 -7.41 -1.00
C PHE A 211 17.13 -8.57 -0.22
N GLY A 212 17.16 -9.77 -0.81
CA GLY A 212 16.59 -10.99 -0.22
C GLY A 212 15.06 -11.08 -0.28
N LEU A 213 14.36 -10.14 -0.91
CA LEU A 213 12.94 -10.23 -1.18
C LEU A 213 12.67 -10.84 -2.55
N ASP A 214 11.61 -11.64 -2.66
CA ASP A 214 11.11 -12.14 -3.95
C ASP A 214 10.15 -11.15 -4.62
N ARG A 215 9.52 -10.27 -3.82
CA ARG A 215 8.56 -9.27 -4.27
C ARG A 215 8.52 -8.08 -3.32
N TYR A 216 7.96 -6.97 -3.78
CA TYR A 216 7.76 -5.76 -2.96
C TYR A 216 6.48 -5.04 -3.37
N ILE A 217 5.94 -4.22 -2.46
CA ILE A 217 4.73 -3.45 -2.74
C ILE A 217 5.09 -2.18 -3.51
N ALA A 218 4.33 -1.86 -4.54
CA ALA A 218 4.49 -0.64 -5.30
C ALA A 218 3.17 0.11 -5.46
N THR A 219 3.27 1.44 -5.59
CA THR A 219 2.15 2.31 -5.89
C THR A 219 2.58 3.53 -6.70
N VAL A 220 1.72 4.04 -7.57
CA VAL A 220 2.04 5.20 -8.44
C VAL A 220 2.00 6.48 -7.63
N GLU A 221 3.05 7.31 -7.61
CA GLU A 221 3.13 8.54 -6.81
C GLU A 221 1.87 9.41 -6.89
N THR A 222 1.43 9.77 -8.10
CA THR A 222 0.23 10.57 -8.37
C THR A 222 -0.85 9.71 -9.02
N ALA A 223 -2.00 9.55 -8.37
CA ALA A 223 -3.12 8.76 -8.91
C ALA A 223 -4.46 9.14 -8.30
N LYS A 224 -5.48 9.29 -9.15
CA LYS A 224 -6.88 9.49 -8.75
C LYS A 224 -7.37 8.42 -7.76
N HIS A 225 -7.08 7.16 -8.04
CA HIS A 225 -7.42 6.03 -7.16
C HIS A 225 -6.15 5.44 -6.58
N ARG A 226 -6.05 5.41 -5.25
CA ARG A 226 -4.89 4.82 -4.61
C ARG A 226 -4.98 3.30 -4.61
N CYS A 227 -4.22 2.68 -5.50
CA CYS A 227 -4.05 1.23 -5.58
C CYS A 227 -2.63 0.80 -5.19
N PHE A 228 -2.51 -0.26 -4.38
CA PHE A 228 -1.24 -0.94 -4.08
C PHE A 228 -1.24 -2.33 -4.70
N GLN A 229 -0.07 -2.81 -5.13
CA GLN A 229 0.10 -4.15 -5.68
C GLN A 229 1.53 -4.65 -5.48
N PHE A 230 1.72 -5.97 -5.54
CA PHE A 230 3.06 -6.55 -5.60
C PHE A 230 3.69 -6.40 -6.98
N LEU A 231 4.98 -6.05 -6.99
CA LEU A 231 5.91 -6.26 -8.10
C LEU A 231 6.92 -7.33 -7.71
N ASP A 232 7.28 -8.17 -8.67
CA ASP A 232 8.41 -9.10 -8.52
C ASP A 232 9.72 -8.32 -8.29
N ALA A 233 10.60 -8.82 -7.45
CA ALA A 233 11.83 -8.12 -7.05
C ALA A 233 12.82 -7.89 -8.20
N SER A 234 12.71 -8.65 -9.30
CA SER A 234 13.48 -8.41 -10.53
C SER A 234 13.04 -7.15 -11.28
N ILE A 235 11.81 -6.67 -11.05
CA ILE A 235 11.24 -5.52 -11.75
C ILE A 235 11.82 -4.22 -11.18
N ALA A 236 12.43 -3.42 -12.04
CA ALA A 236 12.91 -2.08 -11.74
C ALA A 236 11.76 -1.06 -11.74
N PRO A 237 11.51 -0.34 -10.62
CA PRO A 237 10.48 0.68 -10.56
C PRO A 237 10.99 2.04 -11.07
N ASP A 238 10.21 2.73 -11.89
CA ASP A 238 10.44 4.14 -12.26
C ASP A 238 10.35 5.07 -11.04
N HIS A 239 11.00 6.23 -11.11
CA HIS A 239 10.95 7.24 -10.05
C HIS A 239 9.55 7.72 -9.69
N LYS A 240 8.54 7.65 -10.59
CA LYS A 240 7.14 7.95 -10.26
C LYS A 240 6.40 6.81 -9.56
N LEU A 241 7.10 5.75 -9.19
CA LEU A 241 6.59 4.70 -8.31
C LEU A 241 7.20 4.84 -6.92
N ILE A 242 6.37 4.66 -5.91
CA ILE A 242 6.78 4.43 -4.53
C ILE A 242 6.93 2.93 -4.35
N ALA A 243 8.15 2.47 -4.12
CA ALA A 243 8.46 1.10 -3.75
C ALA A 243 8.54 1.00 -2.21
N ILE A 244 7.80 0.05 -1.66
CA ILE A 244 7.77 -0.29 -0.24
C ILE A 244 8.32 -1.72 -0.12
N ALA A 245 9.51 -1.84 0.46
CA ALA A 245 10.27 -3.08 0.58
C ALA A 245 9.70 -4.00 1.67
N ILE A 246 8.44 -4.42 1.49
CA ILE A 246 7.69 -5.38 2.29
C ILE A 246 7.07 -6.39 1.32
N ASP A 247 7.23 -7.68 1.60
CA ASP A 247 6.76 -8.83 0.80
C ASP A 247 5.53 -9.54 1.40
N ASP A 248 5.16 -9.16 2.64
CA ASP A 248 3.99 -9.70 3.35
C ASP A 248 2.67 -9.06 2.86
N ALA A 249 1.72 -9.91 2.47
CA ALA A 249 0.39 -9.52 2.05
C ALA A 249 -0.46 -8.86 3.17
N PHE A 250 -0.06 -9.00 4.44
CA PHE A 250 -0.71 -8.28 5.54
C PHE A 250 -0.57 -6.77 5.33
N ALA A 251 0.64 -6.29 5.03
CA ALA A 251 0.87 -4.87 4.76
C ALA A 251 0.14 -4.42 3.49
N LEU A 252 0.10 -5.26 2.44
CA LEU A 252 -0.68 -4.99 1.23
C LEU A 252 -2.17 -4.80 1.56
N GLY A 253 -2.73 -5.64 2.44
CA GLY A 253 -4.11 -5.54 2.89
C GLY A 253 -4.38 -4.26 3.67
N VAL A 254 -3.51 -3.93 4.63
CA VAL A 254 -3.63 -2.67 5.38
C VAL A 254 -3.58 -1.46 4.44
N PHE A 255 -2.66 -1.44 3.47
CA PHE A 255 -2.57 -0.36 2.49
C PHE A 255 -3.77 -0.29 1.54
N SER A 256 -4.38 -1.42 1.23
CA SER A 256 -5.54 -1.49 0.33
C SER A 256 -6.87 -1.17 1.04
N SER A 257 -6.85 -0.99 2.36
CA SER A 257 -8.03 -0.65 3.15
C SER A 257 -8.39 0.84 3.08
N ARG A 258 -9.66 1.16 3.36
CA ARG A 258 -10.17 2.52 3.56
C ARG A 258 -9.40 3.26 4.66
N VAL A 259 -8.93 2.58 5.71
CA VAL A 259 -8.16 3.22 6.80
C VAL A 259 -6.90 3.90 6.25
N HIS A 260 -6.12 3.17 5.45
CA HIS A 260 -4.91 3.75 4.84
C HIS A 260 -5.25 4.68 3.68
N GLY A 261 -6.32 4.41 2.93
CA GLY A 261 -6.82 5.31 1.89
C GLY A 261 -7.10 6.72 2.42
N LEU A 262 -7.82 6.82 3.54
CA LEU A 262 -8.11 8.09 4.21
C LEU A 262 -6.86 8.78 4.74
N TRP A 263 -5.97 8.02 5.39
CA TRP A 263 -4.69 8.56 5.84
C TRP A 263 -3.86 9.12 4.70
N ALA A 264 -3.76 8.37 3.59
CA ALA A 264 -2.98 8.76 2.43
C ALA A 264 -3.52 10.03 1.76
N LEU A 265 -4.85 10.20 1.71
CA LEU A 265 -5.49 11.41 1.20
C LEU A 265 -5.27 12.61 2.12
N ALA A 266 -5.38 12.43 3.43
CA ALA A 266 -5.22 13.51 4.40
C ALA A 266 -3.76 13.93 4.61
N ALA A 267 -2.83 12.96 4.64
CA ALA A 267 -1.40 13.22 4.86
C ALA A 267 -0.62 13.50 3.56
N GLY A 268 -1.21 13.17 2.42
CA GLY A 268 -0.60 13.31 1.10
C GLY A 268 -0.54 14.75 0.60
N GLY A 269 -0.13 14.90 -0.65
CA GLY A 269 -0.23 16.16 -1.38
C GLY A 269 -1.26 16.07 -2.51
N TRP A 270 -1.39 17.16 -3.25
CA TRP A 270 -2.29 17.27 -4.40
C TRP A 270 -1.50 17.89 -5.56
N LEU A 271 -1.77 17.45 -6.80
CA LEU A 271 -1.07 17.96 -7.98
C LEU A 271 -2.02 18.19 -9.16
N GLY A 272 -1.83 19.34 -9.83
CA GLY A 272 -2.47 19.69 -11.10
C GLY A 272 -3.92 20.17 -10.97
N VAL A 273 -4.50 20.54 -12.11
CA VAL A 273 -5.88 21.07 -12.24
C VAL A 273 -6.93 20.10 -11.71
N GLY A 274 -6.68 18.79 -11.84
CA GLY A 274 -7.59 17.74 -11.37
C GLY A 274 -7.56 17.48 -9.87
N ASN A 275 -6.68 18.15 -9.10
CA ASN A 275 -6.39 17.82 -7.70
C ASN A 275 -6.15 16.30 -7.55
N ASP A 276 -5.22 15.74 -8.32
CA ASP A 276 -4.91 14.32 -8.21
C ASP A 276 -4.10 14.05 -6.93
N PRO A 277 -4.50 13.07 -6.10
CA PRO A 277 -3.77 12.72 -4.89
C PRO A 277 -2.31 12.29 -5.17
N VAL A 278 -1.40 12.83 -4.37
CA VAL A 278 0.04 12.52 -4.38
C VAL A 278 0.41 11.82 -3.09
N TYR A 279 0.97 10.62 -3.21
CA TYR A 279 1.44 9.84 -2.07
C TYR A 279 2.88 10.19 -1.73
N ASN A 280 3.02 11.15 -0.83
CA ASN A 280 4.31 11.48 -0.28
C ASN A 280 4.71 10.40 0.74
N LYS A 281 5.66 9.53 0.37
CA LYS A 281 6.08 8.41 1.23
C LYS A 281 6.47 8.84 2.65
N SER A 282 7.06 10.02 2.83
CA SER A 282 7.53 10.49 4.14
C SER A 282 6.41 10.96 5.06
N ARG A 283 5.22 11.24 4.49
CA ARG A 283 4.00 11.66 5.20
C ARG A 283 2.92 10.59 5.22
N CYS A 284 2.82 9.77 4.17
CA CYS A 284 1.77 8.77 4.04
C CYS A 284 2.19 7.40 4.56
N PHE A 285 3.45 6.98 4.35
CA PHE A 285 3.93 5.69 4.82
C PHE A 285 4.76 5.84 6.10
N GLU A 286 5.77 6.71 6.11
CA GLU A 286 6.74 6.78 7.23
C GLU A 286 6.12 7.24 8.56
N THR A 287 4.92 7.82 8.56
CA THR A 287 4.18 8.22 9.76
C THR A 287 2.99 7.28 10.07
N PHE A 288 2.67 6.32 9.20
CA PHE A 288 1.45 5.54 9.32
C PHE A 288 1.55 4.50 10.46
N PRO A 289 0.66 4.55 11.47
CA PRO A 289 0.71 3.63 12.58
C PRO A 289 -0.03 2.32 12.26
N PHE A 290 0.71 1.26 11.93
CA PHE A 290 0.13 -0.06 11.63
C PHE A 290 -0.64 -0.67 12.82
N PRO A 291 -1.70 -1.48 12.56
CA PRO A 291 -2.47 -2.12 13.63
C PRO A 291 -1.66 -3.23 14.30
N ALA A 292 -1.85 -3.41 15.60
CA ALA A 292 -1.28 -4.52 16.37
C ALA A 292 -2.17 -5.78 16.23
N ALA A 293 -2.20 -6.36 15.04
CA ALA A 293 -3.07 -7.48 14.69
C ALA A 293 -2.60 -8.83 15.27
N THR A 294 -3.54 -9.66 15.73
CA THR A 294 -3.24 -11.07 16.11
C THR A 294 -2.84 -11.91 14.89
N PRO A 295 -2.18 -13.07 15.06
CA PRO A 295 -1.82 -13.94 13.94
C PRO A 295 -3.01 -14.33 13.05
N GLU A 296 -4.18 -14.55 13.65
CA GLU A 296 -5.43 -14.89 12.94
C GLU A 296 -5.94 -13.70 12.12
N GLN A 297 -5.93 -12.50 12.70
CA GLN A 297 -6.29 -11.27 11.99
C GLN A 297 -5.34 -10.99 10.83
N GLN A 298 -4.03 -11.17 11.04
CA GLN A 298 -3.04 -11.00 9.97
C GLN A 298 -3.27 -11.99 8.83
N THR A 299 -3.53 -13.28 9.14
CA THR A 299 -3.84 -14.30 8.13
C THR A 299 -5.08 -13.94 7.33
N ARG A 300 -6.16 -13.52 7.99
CA ARG A 300 -7.39 -13.10 7.30
C ARG A 300 -7.16 -11.91 6.35
N ILE A 301 -6.40 -10.91 6.80
CA ILE A 301 -6.05 -9.73 5.99
C ILE A 301 -5.16 -10.12 4.81
N ARG A 302 -4.18 -11.02 4.99
CA ARG A 302 -3.34 -11.57 3.90
C ARG A 302 -4.18 -12.22 2.82
N GLU A 303 -5.09 -13.11 3.20
CA GLU A 303 -5.96 -13.83 2.26
C GLU A 303 -6.82 -12.89 1.43
N LEU A 304 -7.39 -11.85 2.07
CA LEU A 304 -8.20 -10.84 1.38
C LEU A 304 -7.36 -9.99 0.42
N ALA A 305 -6.17 -9.58 0.85
CA ALA A 305 -5.25 -8.80 0.02
C ALA A 305 -4.82 -9.57 -1.24
N GLU A 306 -4.44 -10.84 -1.08
CA GLU A 306 -4.08 -11.72 -2.20
C GLU A 306 -5.27 -11.98 -3.12
N GLN A 307 -6.49 -12.15 -2.58
CA GLN A 307 -7.71 -12.28 -3.39
C GLN A 307 -7.98 -11.03 -4.23
N ILE A 308 -7.82 -9.82 -3.66
CA ILE A 308 -8.01 -8.56 -4.38
C ILE A 308 -6.94 -8.40 -5.47
N ASP A 309 -5.68 -8.70 -5.17
CA ASP A 309 -4.59 -8.64 -6.15
C ASP A 309 -4.78 -9.64 -7.29
N ALA A 310 -5.08 -10.91 -6.96
CA ALA A 310 -5.36 -11.96 -7.93
C ALA A 310 -6.59 -11.64 -8.78
N HIS A 311 -7.66 -11.09 -8.18
CA HIS A 311 -8.87 -10.68 -8.90
C HIS A 311 -8.55 -9.63 -9.96
N ARG A 312 -7.86 -8.55 -9.58
CA ARG A 312 -7.47 -7.46 -10.49
C ARG A 312 -6.64 -8.00 -11.66
N LYS A 313 -5.58 -8.73 -11.35
CA LYS A 313 -4.67 -9.29 -12.36
C LYS A 313 -5.39 -10.25 -13.32
N ARG A 314 -6.26 -11.12 -12.79
CA ARG A 314 -7.06 -12.05 -13.59
C ARG A 314 -7.99 -11.30 -14.55
N GLN A 315 -8.75 -10.30 -14.07
CA GLN A 315 -9.68 -9.58 -14.95
C GLN A 315 -8.96 -8.78 -16.03
N GLN A 316 -7.83 -8.12 -15.70
CA GLN A 316 -7.03 -7.40 -16.70
C GLN A 316 -6.39 -8.34 -17.73
N ALA A 317 -6.03 -9.57 -17.34
CA ALA A 317 -5.52 -10.58 -18.26
C ALA A 317 -6.60 -11.12 -19.21
N LEU A 318 -7.86 -11.25 -18.74
CA LEU A 318 -8.99 -11.70 -19.54
C LEU A 318 -9.55 -10.62 -20.48
N HIS A 319 -9.44 -9.35 -20.08
CA HIS A 319 -10.05 -8.22 -20.78
C HIS A 319 -9.00 -7.15 -21.10
N ALA A 320 -8.47 -7.17 -22.33
CA ALA A 320 -7.36 -6.29 -22.73
C ALA A 320 -7.67 -4.78 -22.64
N GLU A 321 -8.94 -4.38 -22.76
CA GLU A 321 -9.42 -2.99 -22.65
C GLU A 321 -9.65 -2.55 -21.18
N LEU A 322 -9.56 -3.48 -20.23
CA LEU A 322 -9.87 -3.22 -18.82
C LEU A 322 -8.65 -2.65 -18.08
N THR A 323 -8.75 -1.38 -17.70
CA THR A 323 -7.73 -0.71 -16.89
C THR A 323 -8.10 -0.72 -15.41
N LEU A 324 -7.08 -0.64 -14.55
CA LEU A 324 -7.28 -0.56 -13.09
C LEU A 324 -8.04 0.71 -12.73
N THR A 325 -7.68 1.84 -13.35
CA THR A 325 -8.38 3.12 -13.19
C THR A 325 -9.85 3.01 -13.59
N GLY A 326 -10.16 2.33 -14.69
CA GLY A 326 -11.53 2.07 -15.13
C GLY A 326 -12.34 1.28 -14.10
N MET A 327 -11.77 0.18 -13.59
CA MET A 327 -12.40 -0.64 -12.55
C MET A 327 -12.72 0.17 -11.29
N TYR A 328 -11.76 0.98 -10.81
CA TYR A 328 -11.95 1.76 -9.58
C TYR A 328 -12.89 2.97 -9.77
N ASN A 329 -12.91 3.60 -10.96
CA ASN A 329 -13.94 4.60 -11.28
C ASN A 329 -15.36 4.03 -11.15
N VAL A 330 -15.58 2.80 -11.66
CA VAL A 330 -16.87 2.12 -11.55
C VAL A 330 -17.14 1.66 -10.12
N LEU A 331 -16.12 1.23 -9.38
CA LEU A 331 -16.23 0.86 -7.96
C LEU A 331 -16.73 2.03 -7.11
N GLU A 332 -16.16 3.22 -7.28
CA GLU A 332 -16.60 4.41 -6.54
C GLU A 332 -18.04 4.78 -6.87
N LYS A 333 -18.45 4.76 -8.15
CA LYS A 333 -19.86 4.96 -8.52
C LYS A 333 -20.79 3.93 -7.88
N LEU A 334 -20.34 2.67 -7.80
CA LEU A 334 -21.11 1.59 -7.19
C LEU A 334 -21.28 1.79 -5.68
N LYS A 335 -20.26 2.29 -4.97
CA LYS A 335 -20.33 2.58 -3.52
C LYS A 335 -21.40 3.60 -3.17
N VAL A 336 -21.57 4.63 -4.01
CA VAL A 336 -22.56 5.70 -3.81
C VAL A 336 -23.85 5.52 -4.63
N SER A 337 -24.05 4.34 -5.24
CA SER A 337 -25.24 4.01 -6.04
C SER A 337 -25.55 5.00 -7.17
N LEU A 338 -24.53 5.57 -7.81
CA LEU A 338 -24.70 6.47 -8.95
C LEU A 338 -25.02 5.70 -10.25
N PRO A 339 -25.82 6.29 -11.15
CA PRO A 339 -26.14 5.66 -12.43
C PRO A 339 -24.88 5.49 -13.29
N MET A 340 -24.80 4.32 -13.95
CA MET A 340 -23.69 3.97 -14.84
C MET A 340 -24.07 4.15 -16.30
N THR A 341 -23.14 4.64 -17.11
CA THR A 341 -23.25 4.65 -18.58
C THR A 341 -23.14 3.24 -19.17
N ALA A 342 -23.42 3.07 -20.46
CA ALA A 342 -23.25 1.77 -21.13
C ALA A 342 -21.80 1.25 -21.06
N LYS A 343 -20.81 2.15 -21.22
CA LYS A 343 -19.38 1.81 -21.10
C LYS A 343 -19.03 1.36 -19.68
N GLU A 344 -19.55 2.06 -18.67
CA GLU A 344 -19.29 1.73 -17.26
C GLU A 344 -19.96 0.42 -16.84
N ARG A 345 -21.13 0.09 -17.38
CA ARG A 345 -21.75 -1.23 -17.19
C ARG A 345 -20.90 -2.35 -17.80
N ALA A 346 -20.34 -2.15 -18.99
CA ALA A 346 -19.41 -3.11 -19.58
C ALA A 346 -18.16 -3.31 -18.70
N ILE A 347 -17.60 -2.23 -18.14
CA ILE A 347 -16.48 -2.30 -17.18
C ILE A 347 -16.90 -3.01 -15.88
N HIS A 348 -18.11 -2.76 -15.38
CA HIS A 348 -18.66 -3.42 -14.20
C HIS A 348 -18.71 -4.94 -14.36
N GLU A 349 -19.17 -5.40 -15.53
CA GLU A 349 -19.23 -6.82 -15.90
C GLU A 349 -17.83 -7.42 -16.11
N MET A 350 -16.99 -6.83 -16.97
CA MET A 350 -15.63 -7.31 -17.24
C MET A 350 -14.73 -7.29 -15.99
N GLY A 351 -14.86 -6.27 -15.16
CA GLY A 351 -14.07 -6.14 -13.93
C GLY A 351 -14.65 -6.92 -12.75
N LEU A 352 -15.84 -7.53 -12.91
CA LEU A 352 -16.61 -8.14 -11.84
C LEU A 352 -16.63 -7.24 -10.59
N VAL A 353 -16.98 -5.97 -10.79
CA VAL A 353 -16.70 -4.89 -9.82
C VAL A 353 -17.50 -5.06 -8.53
N SER A 354 -18.66 -5.72 -8.56
CA SER A 354 -19.39 -6.08 -7.33
C SER A 354 -18.62 -7.06 -6.44
N VAL A 355 -17.89 -8.02 -7.02
CA VAL A 355 -17.03 -8.94 -6.27
C VAL A 355 -15.86 -8.17 -5.67
N LEU A 356 -15.24 -7.29 -6.45
CA LEU A 356 -14.16 -6.42 -5.97
C LEU A 356 -14.64 -5.54 -4.80
N LYS A 357 -15.86 -5.00 -4.88
CA LYS A 357 -16.46 -4.24 -3.77
C LYS A 357 -16.61 -5.09 -2.52
N SER A 358 -17.18 -6.29 -2.62
CA SER A 358 -17.35 -7.20 -1.48
C SER A 358 -16.01 -7.51 -0.81
N LEU A 359 -14.97 -7.79 -1.60
CA LEU A 359 -13.64 -8.07 -1.07
C LEU A 359 -13.05 -6.86 -0.33
N HIS A 360 -13.23 -5.65 -0.85
CA HIS A 360 -12.83 -4.42 -0.15
C HIS A 360 -13.63 -4.18 1.13
N ASP A 361 -14.95 -4.38 1.10
CA ASP A 361 -15.80 -4.24 2.29
C ASP A 361 -15.36 -5.25 3.39
N GLU A 362 -15.05 -6.49 3.01
CA GLU A 362 -14.52 -7.52 3.92
C GLU A 362 -13.12 -7.16 4.46
N LEU A 363 -12.25 -6.61 3.60
CA LEU A 363 -10.92 -6.15 3.99
C LEU A 363 -10.99 -4.99 4.98
N ASP A 364 -11.84 -4.00 4.70
CA ASP A 364 -12.05 -2.84 5.55
C ASP A 364 -12.54 -3.26 6.94
N ALA A 365 -13.53 -4.16 7.00
CA ALA A 365 -14.00 -4.71 8.27
C ALA A 365 -12.89 -5.46 9.03
N ALA A 366 -12.08 -6.28 8.34
CA ALA A 366 -10.98 -7.00 8.97
C ALA A 366 -9.88 -6.07 9.49
N VAL A 367 -9.55 -5.01 8.75
CA VAL A 367 -8.54 -4.02 9.17
C VAL A 367 -9.06 -3.17 10.33
N LEU A 368 -10.32 -2.73 10.30
CA LEU A 368 -10.94 -2.02 11.43
C LEU A 368 -10.93 -2.89 12.69
N ALA A 369 -11.25 -4.18 12.58
CA ALA A 369 -11.17 -5.13 13.69
C ALA A 369 -9.73 -5.31 14.22
N ALA A 370 -8.73 -5.26 13.34
CA ALA A 370 -7.31 -5.30 13.73
C ALA A 370 -6.86 -4.04 14.49
N TYR A 371 -7.50 -2.89 14.27
CA TYR A 371 -7.35 -1.69 15.10
C TYR A 371 -8.20 -1.72 16.39
N GLY A 372 -9.10 -2.71 16.54
CA GLY A 372 -10.06 -2.78 17.63
C GLY A 372 -11.29 -1.87 17.46
N TRP A 373 -11.53 -1.35 16.25
CA TRP A 373 -12.62 -0.41 15.94
C TRP A 373 -13.85 -1.11 15.36
N ASN A 374 -14.62 -1.77 16.24
CA ASN A 374 -15.82 -2.51 15.84
C ASN A 374 -17.07 -1.63 15.65
N ASP A 375 -16.94 -0.32 15.86
CA ASP A 375 -18.01 0.66 15.85
C ASP A 375 -18.23 1.34 14.49
N ALA A 376 -17.53 0.91 13.44
CA ALA A 376 -17.60 1.48 12.09
C ALA A 376 -17.47 3.02 12.09
N PRO A 377 -16.34 3.57 12.59
CA PRO A 377 -16.16 5.01 12.78
C PRO A 377 -16.27 5.81 11.47
N SER A 378 -16.69 7.07 11.59
CA SER A 378 -16.66 8.03 10.47
C SER A 378 -15.23 8.28 9.99
N ASP A 379 -15.09 8.87 8.81
CA ASP A 379 -13.80 9.19 8.19
C ASP A 379 -12.95 10.08 9.12
N GLU A 380 -13.57 11.10 9.74
CA GLU A 380 -12.92 11.99 10.68
C GLU A 380 -12.47 11.25 11.95
N ALA A 381 -13.34 10.40 12.51
CA ALA A 381 -13.03 9.62 13.70
C ALA A 381 -11.89 8.62 13.45
N ILE A 382 -11.77 8.06 12.24
CA ILE A 382 -10.64 7.23 11.83
C ILE A 382 -9.35 8.06 11.85
N LEU A 383 -9.35 9.24 11.23
CA LEU A 383 -8.16 10.10 11.21
C LEU A 383 -7.74 10.54 12.61
N GLU A 384 -8.69 10.91 13.47
CA GLU A 384 -8.41 11.27 14.86
C GLU A 384 -7.76 10.13 15.64
N ARG A 385 -8.31 8.91 15.51
CA ARG A 385 -7.74 7.71 16.14
C ARG A 385 -6.37 7.35 15.58
N LEU A 386 -6.12 7.52 14.28
CA LEU A 386 -4.81 7.31 13.68
C LEU A 386 -3.77 8.32 14.17
N VAL A 387 -4.12 9.61 14.29
CA VAL A 387 -3.21 10.62 14.86
C VAL A 387 -2.88 10.29 16.32
N ALA A 388 -3.88 9.91 17.12
CA ALA A 388 -3.66 9.47 18.50
C ALA A 388 -2.76 8.23 18.58
N LEU A 389 -3.01 7.23 17.72
CA LEU A 389 -2.19 6.01 17.65
C LEU A 389 -0.76 6.32 17.21
N ASN A 390 -0.56 7.22 16.25
CA ASN A 390 0.78 7.66 15.85
C ASN A 390 1.54 8.27 17.05
N ALA A 391 0.88 9.12 17.84
CA ALA A 391 1.49 9.72 19.03
C ALA A 391 1.85 8.66 20.08
N GLU A 392 0.99 7.65 20.29
CA GLU A 392 1.27 6.49 21.13
C GLU A 392 2.49 5.72 20.63
N ARG A 393 2.53 5.37 19.33
CA ARG A 393 3.67 4.66 18.72
C ARG A 393 4.97 5.43 18.82
N ALA A 394 4.94 6.73 18.61
CA ALA A 394 6.12 7.57 18.76
C ALA A 394 6.61 7.63 20.22
N ALA A 395 5.71 7.59 21.20
CA ALA A 395 6.08 7.55 22.62
C ALA A 395 6.69 6.18 23.01
N GLU A 396 6.12 5.08 22.52
CA GLU A 396 6.66 3.73 22.71
C GLU A 396 8.05 3.59 22.07
N GLU A 397 8.23 4.08 20.85
CA GLU A 397 9.54 4.08 20.18
C GLU A 397 10.58 4.91 20.94
N ALA A 398 10.19 6.07 21.48
CA ALA A 398 11.05 6.87 22.34
C ALA A 398 11.41 6.15 23.65
N ALA A 399 10.55 5.25 24.13
CA ALA A 399 10.81 4.35 25.26
C ALA A 399 11.57 3.06 24.85
N GLY A 400 12.00 2.94 23.60
CA GLY A 400 12.76 1.80 23.08
C GLY A 400 11.92 0.61 22.60
N GLN A 401 10.59 0.75 22.58
CA GLN A 401 9.64 -0.28 22.14
C GLN A 401 9.27 -0.07 20.67
N VAL A 402 10.08 -0.61 19.75
CA VAL A 402 9.83 -0.44 18.31
C VAL A 402 9.15 -1.68 17.73
N ARG A 403 8.00 -1.51 17.08
CA ARG A 403 7.29 -2.59 16.37
C ARG A 403 7.73 -2.66 14.92
N TRP A 404 8.96 -3.13 14.70
CA TRP A 404 9.57 -3.23 13.36
C TRP A 404 8.69 -4.02 12.38
N LEU A 405 8.48 -3.46 11.18
CA LEU A 405 7.77 -4.15 10.11
C LEU A 405 8.65 -5.23 9.45
N ARG A 406 9.97 -5.02 9.39
CA ARG A 406 10.96 -5.99 8.93
C ARG A 406 12.16 -6.02 9.88
N PRO A 407 12.03 -6.66 11.06
CA PRO A 407 13.09 -6.66 12.07
C PRO A 407 14.41 -7.24 11.54
N ALA A 408 14.37 -8.29 10.70
CA ALA A 408 15.58 -8.88 10.12
C ALA A 408 16.40 -7.90 9.23
N PHE A 409 15.76 -6.88 8.66
CA PHE A 409 16.41 -5.85 7.85
C PHE A 409 16.70 -4.57 8.65
N GLN A 410 15.74 -4.10 9.43
CA GLN A 410 15.81 -2.81 10.12
C GLN A 410 16.59 -2.89 11.46
N HIS A 411 16.59 -4.05 12.10
CA HIS A 411 17.19 -4.24 13.42
C HIS A 411 17.86 -5.63 13.54
N PRO A 412 18.92 -5.90 12.74
CA PRO A 412 19.55 -7.22 12.67
C PRO A 412 20.32 -7.62 13.95
N GLU A 413 20.63 -6.67 14.84
CA GLU A 413 21.48 -6.87 16.02
C GLU A 413 20.75 -7.46 17.25
N GLN A 414 19.43 -7.67 17.19
CA GLN A 414 18.71 -8.40 18.24
C GLN A 414 18.40 -9.83 17.76
N PRO A 415 18.74 -10.87 18.54
CA PRO A 415 18.17 -12.18 18.32
C PRO A 415 16.65 -12.03 18.41
N GLN A 416 15.94 -12.50 17.38
CA GLN A 416 14.49 -12.61 17.45
C GLN A 416 14.13 -13.28 18.79
N PRO A 417 13.09 -12.83 19.50
CA PRO A 417 12.52 -13.65 20.55
C PRO A 417 12.05 -14.93 19.89
N THR A 418 12.89 -15.96 19.97
CA THR A 418 12.45 -17.33 19.84
C THR A 418 11.39 -17.47 20.93
N GLN A 419 10.18 -17.84 20.52
CA GLN A 419 9.20 -18.37 21.45
C GLN A 419 9.83 -19.59 22.15
N ALA A 420 10.50 -19.37 23.27
CA ALA A 420 10.66 -20.34 24.34
C ALA A 420 9.27 -20.42 25.01
N GLU A 421 8.63 -21.56 25.27
CA GLU A 421 9.00 -22.96 25.27
C GLU A 421 7.66 -23.74 25.19
N MET A 422 7.55 -24.71 24.29
CA MET A 422 6.95 -26.00 24.64
C MET A 422 7.75 -27.05 23.87
N GLY A 423 8.57 -27.78 24.63
CA GLY A 423 9.58 -28.66 24.10
C GLY A 423 9.04 -29.77 23.20
N LEU A 424 9.84 -30.15 22.21
CA LEU A 424 10.42 -31.49 22.19
C LEU A 424 11.62 -31.54 21.25
N SER A 425 12.67 -32.14 21.76
CA SER A 425 13.95 -32.54 21.20
C SER A 425 13.99 -32.84 19.70
N ARG A 426 15.01 -32.25 19.07
CA ARG A 426 15.59 -32.54 17.75
C ARG A 426 15.82 -34.05 17.54
N PRO A 427 15.49 -34.66 16.39
CA PRO A 427 15.80 -36.06 16.14
C PRO A 427 17.20 -36.21 15.53
N THR A 428 18.04 -37.02 16.16
CA THR A 428 19.24 -37.61 15.58
C THR A 428 18.90 -38.96 14.95
N HIS A 429 19.55 -39.27 13.83
CA HIS A 429 19.45 -40.54 13.10
C HIS A 429 19.98 -41.73 13.90
N SER A 430 19.23 -42.83 13.95
CA SER A 430 19.74 -44.21 13.92
C SER A 430 18.60 -45.23 13.76
N ALA A 431 18.82 -46.22 12.88
CA ALA A 431 17.92 -47.34 12.57
C ALA A 431 18.16 -48.55 13.54
N PRO A 432 17.61 -49.76 13.28
CA PRO A 432 16.36 -50.28 13.83
C PRO A 432 16.56 -51.50 14.76
N SER A 433 15.62 -51.80 15.69
CA SER A 433 15.47 -53.19 16.21
C SER A 433 14.16 -53.49 16.97
N ALA A 434 13.51 -54.56 16.50
CA ALA A 434 12.77 -55.64 17.17
C ALA A 434 11.86 -55.42 18.42
N ALA A 435 10.55 -55.58 18.16
CA ALA A 435 9.57 -56.45 18.81
C ALA A 435 9.52 -56.65 20.35
N LYS A 436 8.37 -56.29 20.96
CA LYS A 436 7.52 -57.24 21.72
C LYS A 436 6.09 -56.71 21.98
N LYS A 437 5.17 -57.67 21.98
CA LYS A 437 3.70 -57.58 22.08
C LYS A 437 3.20 -57.17 23.48
N GLY A 438 2.00 -56.57 23.49
CA GLY A 438 0.91 -56.94 24.41
C GLY A 438 0.61 -55.93 25.52
N GLY A 439 -0.50 -55.22 25.40
CA GLY A 439 -1.06 -54.38 26.46
C GLY A 439 -2.31 -53.64 25.99
N THR A 440 -3.48 -54.21 26.29
CA THR A 440 -4.83 -53.73 25.96
C THR A 440 -5.19 -52.39 26.60
N SER A 441 -5.90 -51.59 25.79
CA SER A 441 -6.71 -50.36 25.97
C SER A 441 -7.02 -49.81 27.37
N PRO A 442 -7.29 -48.49 27.47
CA PRO A 442 -8.66 -48.01 27.25
C PRO A 442 -8.75 -46.83 26.27
N SER A 443 -9.75 -46.91 25.38
CA SER A 443 -10.22 -45.79 24.55
C SER A 443 -10.79 -44.65 25.41
N PRO A 444 -10.56 -43.38 25.04
CA PRO A 444 -11.35 -42.25 25.52
C PRO A 444 -12.74 -42.23 24.85
N PRO A 445 -13.75 -41.60 25.48
CA PRO A 445 -15.16 -41.75 25.14
C PRO A 445 -15.57 -41.08 23.81
N PRO A 446 -16.66 -41.53 23.16
CA PRO A 446 -17.14 -40.94 21.92
C PRO A 446 -17.69 -39.53 22.17
N ALA A 447 -17.15 -38.55 21.44
CA ALA A 447 -17.72 -37.20 21.40
C ALA A 447 -19.17 -37.25 20.90
N THR A 448 -20.07 -36.71 21.70
CA THR A 448 -21.51 -36.56 21.41
C THR A 448 -21.72 -35.81 20.09
N LYS A 449 -22.30 -36.49 19.09
CA LYS A 449 -22.68 -35.90 17.80
C LYS A 449 -23.85 -34.93 18.00
N GLN A 450 -23.58 -33.64 18.25
CA GLN A 450 -24.61 -32.60 18.15
C GLN A 450 -25.11 -32.51 16.70
N ARG A 451 -26.43 -32.53 16.52
CA ARG A 451 -27.08 -32.41 15.21
C ARG A 451 -27.60 -30.97 15.05
N LEU A 452 -27.24 -30.33 13.93
CA LEU A 452 -27.60 -28.95 13.62
C LEU A 452 -28.96 -28.87 12.90
N PRO A 453 -29.82 -27.88 13.15
CA PRO A 453 -31.03 -27.69 12.35
C PRO A 453 -30.69 -27.33 10.89
N TRP A 454 -31.42 -27.89 9.93
CA TRP A 454 -31.23 -27.59 8.51
C TRP A 454 -31.80 -26.20 8.16
N PRO A 455 -31.01 -25.27 7.60
CA PRO A 455 -31.48 -23.91 7.29
C PRO A 455 -32.52 -23.86 6.17
N ASN A 456 -33.32 -22.80 6.15
CA ASN A 456 -34.44 -22.66 5.20
C ASN A 456 -34.04 -22.00 3.87
N THR A 457 -32.96 -21.21 3.85
CA THR A 457 -32.49 -20.50 2.64
C THR A 457 -31.27 -21.18 2.01
N LEU A 458 -31.11 -21.05 0.70
CA LEU A 458 -29.99 -21.66 -0.03
C LEU A 458 -28.61 -21.15 0.44
N PRO A 459 -28.39 -19.83 0.67
CA PRO A 459 -27.09 -19.35 1.16
C PRO A 459 -26.71 -19.90 2.53
N GLU A 460 -27.68 -19.97 3.45
CA GLU A 460 -27.46 -20.54 4.79
C GLU A 460 -27.20 -22.05 4.73
N GLN A 461 -27.85 -22.78 3.80
CA GLN A 461 -27.59 -24.20 3.57
C GLN A 461 -26.15 -24.46 3.11
N VAL A 462 -25.66 -23.67 2.15
CA VAL A 462 -24.26 -23.74 1.68
C VAL A 462 -23.29 -23.44 2.82
N ALA A 463 -23.55 -22.37 3.58
CA ALA A 463 -22.70 -21.99 4.72
C ALA A 463 -22.68 -23.05 5.82
N ALA A 464 -23.83 -23.67 6.12
CA ALA A 464 -23.93 -24.71 7.13
C ALA A 464 -23.16 -25.98 6.73
N VAL A 465 -23.26 -26.39 5.46
CA VAL A 465 -22.51 -27.56 4.93
C VAL A 465 -21.01 -27.28 4.91
N ALA A 466 -20.58 -26.11 4.44
CA ALA A 466 -19.17 -25.69 4.43
C ALA A 466 -18.57 -25.67 5.84
N ARG A 467 -19.31 -25.15 6.83
CA ARG A 467 -18.86 -25.11 8.23
C ARG A 467 -18.60 -26.51 8.78
N VAL A 468 -19.49 -27.47 8.54
CA VAL A 468 -19.32 -28.85 9.04
C VAL A 468 -18.12 -29.53 8.40
N LEU A 469 -17.86 -29.28 7.11
CA LEU A 469 -16.67 -29.78 6.42
C LEU A 469 -15.38 -29.13 6.95
N ALA A 470 -15.38 -27.83 7.22
CA ALA A 470 -14.23 -27.11 7.77
C ALA A 470 -13.91 -27.51 9.23
N GLU A 471 -14.93 -27.76 10.05
CA GLU A 471 -14.76 -28.17 11.45
C GLU A 471 -14.32 -29.64 11.57
N THR A 472 -14.61 -30.49 10.59
CA THR A 472 -14.25 -31.91 10.61
C THR A 472 -12.92 -32.14 9.91
N ARG A 473 -11.85 -32.37 10.68
CA ARG A 473 -10.49 -32.66 10.18
C ARG A 473 -10.32 -34.06 9.54
N ALA A 474 -11.42 -34.73 9.15
CA ALA A 474 -11.40 -36.07 8.56
C ALA A 474 -12.40 -36.15 7.38
N PRO A 475 -12.12 -36.95 6.33
CA PRO A 475 -13.02 -37.09 5.20
C PRO A 475 -14.37 -37.70 5.61
N LEU A 476 -15.47 -37.07 5.20
CA LEU A 476 -16.83 -37.49 5.51
C LEU A 476 -17.53 -38.08 4.29
N ALA A 477 -18.20 -39.22 4.46
CA ALA A 477 -19.15 -39.71 3.47
C ALA A 477 -20.41 -38.84 3.47
N GLU A 478 -21.12 -38.77 2.34
CA GLU A 478 -22.37 -37.99 2.22
C GLU A 478 -23.40 -38.36 3.30
N ALA A 479 -23.54 -39.65 3.61
CA ALA A 479 -24.45 -40.15 4.63
C ALA A 479 -24.10 -39.65 6.05
N ASP A 480 -22.80 -39.56 6.36
CA ASP A 480 -22.31 -39.06 7.65
C ASP A 480 -22.49 -37.55 7.77
N LEU A 481 -22.31 -36.83 6.67
CA LEU A 481 -22.57 -35.39 6.60
C LEU A 481 -24.06 -35.08 6.75
N ALA A 482 -24.93 -35.84 6.07
CA ALA A 482 -26.38 -35.72 6.24
C ALA A 482 -26.83 -36.04 7.68
N ALA A 483 -26.14 -36.93 8.38
CA ALA A 483 -26.42 -37.26 9.78
C ALA A 483 -26.06 -36.13 10.77
N ARG A 484 -25.31 -35.11 10.35
CA ARG A 484 -25.00 -33.91 11.14
C ARG A 484 -26.15 -32.91 11.18
N PHE A 485 -27.19 -33.11 10.37
CA PHE A 485 -28.31 -32.17 10.28
C PHE A 485 -29.68 -32.81 10.60
N THR A 486 -30.58 -32.00 11.16
CA THR A 486 -31.99 -32.33 11.41
C THR A 486 -32.89 -31.35 10.66
N GLY A 487 -33.71 -31.84 9.74
CA GLY A 487 -34.65 -31.01 8.97
C GLY A 487 -35.80 -31.82 8.39
N LYS A 488 -36.97 -31.19 8.21
CA LYS A 488 -38.16 -31.79 7.58
C LYS A 488 -38.14 -31.50 6.07
N GLY A 489 -38.46 -32.49 5.23
CA GLY A 489 -38.54 -32.35 3.76
C GLY A 489 -37.39 -33.01 2.99
N PRO A 490 -37.40 -32.97 1.64
CA PRO A 490 -36.48 -33.71 0.78
C PRO A 490 -35.10 -33.05 0.61
N TRP A 491 -34.62 -32.32 1.62
CA TRP A 491 -33.36 -31.55 1.56
C TRP A 491 -32.13 -32.43 1.31
N LYS A 492 -32.15 -33.70 1.76
CA LYS A 492 -31.08 -34.67 1.51
C LYS A 492 -30.81 -34.87 0.01
N LYS A 493 -31.82 -34.72 -0.85
CA LYS A 493 -31.66 -34.82 -2.31
C LYS A 493 -30.88 -33.64 -2.92
N ARG A 494 -30.80 -32.51 -2.19
CA ARG A 494 -30.08 -31.31 -2.63
C ARG A 494 -28.64 -31.26 -2.11
N LEU A 495 -28.29 -32.11 -1.14
CA LEU A 495 -26.96 -32.14 -0.53
C LEU A 495 -25.83 -32.41 -1.54
N PRO A 496 -25.96 -33.36 -2.50
CA PRO A 496 -24.95 -33.55 -3.55
C PRO A 496 -24.68 -32.29 -4.38
N GLN A 497 -25.74 -31.59 -4.80
CA GLN A 497 -25.61 -30.36 -5.59
C GLN A 497 -24.90 -29.24 -4.81
N LEU A 498 -25.13 -29.15 -3.50
CA LEU A 498 -24.44 -28.18 -2.64
C LEU A 498 -22.96 -28.53 -2.46
N LEU A 499 -22.63 -29.81 -2.38
CA LEU A 499 -21.26 -30.30 -2.29
C LEU A 499 -20.49 -30.03 -3.59
N ASP A 500 -21.10 -30.31 -4.74
CA ASP A 500 -20.53 -29.96 -6.06
C ASP A 500 -20.28 -28.45 -6.18
N THR A 501 -21.22 -27.63 -5.70
CA THR A 501 -21.07 -26.16 -5.65
C THR A 501 -19.89 -25.76 -4.77
N LEU A 502 -19.70 -26.41 -3.62
CA LEU A 502 -18.57 -26.11 -2.73
C LEU A 502 -17.22 -26.54 -3.31
N VAL A 503 -17.17 -27.64 -4.07
CA VAL A 503 -15.97 -28.04 -4.84
C VAL A 503 -15.66 -27.03 -5.94
N ALA A 504 -16.66 -26.58 -6.70
CA ALA A 504 -16.47 -25.56 -7.72
C ALA A 504 -15.98 -24.22 -7.12
N LEU A 505 -16.36 -23.93 -5.87
CA LEU A 505 -15.92 -22.76 -5.11
C LEU A 505 -14.59 -22.97 -4.36
N GLY A 506 -13.96 -24.14 -4.46
CA GLY A 506 -12.70 -24.46 -3.78
C GLY A 506 -12.80 -24.56 -2.26
N ARG A 507 -14.02 -24.67 -1.71
CA ARG A 507 -14.30 -24.76 -0.27
C ARG A 507 -14.58 -26.19 0.22
N ALA A 508 -14.46 -27.16 -0.69
CA ALA A 508 -14.45 -28.58 -0.39
C ALA A 508 -13.66 -29.29 -1.49
N ARG A 509 -13.18 -30.50 -1.20
CA ARG A 509 -12.59 -31.43 -2.17
C ARG A 509 -13.23 -32.81 -2.04
N MET A 510 -13.52 -33.44 -3.17
CA MET A 510 -13.95 -34.83 -3.24
C MET A 510 -12.70 -35.71 -3.42
N LEU A 511 -12.54 -36.72 -2.56
CA LEU A 511 -11.47 -37.71 -2.63
C LEU A 511 -11.86 -38.86 -3.59
N GLU A 512 -10.86 -39.60 -4.08
CA GLU A 512 -11.04 -40.73 -5.01
C GLU A 512 -11.97 -41.84 -4.46
N ASP A 513 -12.16 -41.89 -3.14
CA ASP A 513 -13.04 -42.84 -2.46
C ASP A 513 -14.48 -42.33 -2.23
N GLY A 514 -14.85 -41.19 -2.82
CA GLY A 514 -16.20 -40.61 -2.75
C GLY A 514 -16.51 -39.85 -1.45
N ARG A 515 -15.50 -39.57 -0.61
CA ARG A 515 -15.64 -38.76 0.61
C ARG A 515 -15.28 -37.30 0.38
N TRP A 516 -15.88 -36.43 1.17
CA TRP A 516 -15.74 -34.98 1.09
C TRP A 516 -14.92 -34.43 2.26
N MET A 517 -14.07 -33.46 1.97
CA MET A 517 -13.25 -32.75 2.96
C MET A 517 -13.33 -31.25 2.70
N GLY A 518 -13.37 -30.44 3.78
CA GLY A 518 -13.37 -28.98 3.70
C GLY A 518 -12.04 -28.38 3.27
#